data_AF-A0A7S1QH04-F1
#
_entry.id   AF-A0A7S1QH04-F1
#
_cell.length_a   1.000
_cell.length_b   1.000
_cell.length_c   1.000
_cell.angle_alpha   90.00
_cell.angle_beta   90.00
_cell.angle_gamma   90.00
#
_symmetry.space_group_name_H-M   'P 1'
#
loop_
_entity.id
_entity.type
_entity.pdbx_description
1 polymer ?
#
loop_
_entity_poly.entity_id
_entity_poly.type
_entity_poly.pdbx_seq_one_letter_code
_entity_poly.pdbx_strand_id
1 'polypeptide(L)'
;KQSRAQGTVQLKGFEFTSAFDGGNALHTAWRFEGESGGVRTFATRIARDCHGSDSARTKNFWFNFGVTPLDPAAAAGASVRLVVRGMSQQADLFDNGYAPWCCAPSSGDLWRRVPGEISYGPEESGGSGGSGSERSLFQLS
;
A
#
# COMPACT_ATOMS: atom_id res chain seq x y z
N LYS A 1 -5.22 -8.89 20.22
CA LYS A 1 -5.98 -9.70 19.24
C LYS A 1 -5.58 -9.22 17.86
N GLN A 2 -4.95 -10.05 17.05
CA GLN A 2 -4.49 -9.65 15.71
C GLN A 2 -5.70 -9.30 14.84
N SER A 3 -5.63 -8.19 14.10
CA SER A 3 -6.73 -7.80 13.21
C SER A 3 -6.84 -8.83 12.08
N ARG A 4 -8.07 -9.18 11.67
CA ARG A 4 -8.29 -10.08 10.51
C ARG A 4 -7.73 -9.53 9.20
N ALA A 5 -7.45 -8.22 9.17
CA ALA A 5 -6.81 -7.56 8.05
C ALA A 5 -5.32 -7.90 7.92
N GLN A 6 -4.66 -8.24 9.02
CA GLN A 6 -3.22 -8.42 9.09
C GLN A 6 -2.80 -9.80 8.59
N GLY A 7 -1.61 -9.88 8.02
CA GLY A 7 -1.02 -11.14 7.57
C GLY A 7 0.22 -10.91 6.72
N THR A 8 0.73 -11.99 6.13
CA THR A 8 1.91 -11.98 5.26
C THR A 8 1.57 -12.67 3.95
N VAL A 9 2.11 -12.17 2.84
CA VAL A 9 1.95 -12.76 1.51
C VAL A 9 3.25 -12.62 0.72
N GLN A 10 3.61 -13.66 -0.01
CA GLN A 10 4.77 -13.66 -0.89
C GLN A 10 4.29 -13.59 -2.34
N LEU A 11 4.84 -12.66 -3.11
CA LEU A 11 4.40 -12.36 -4.46
C LEU A 11 5.57 -11.85 -5.31
N LYS A 12 5.86 -12.54 -6.41
CA LYS A 12 6.88 -12.17 -7.41
C LYS A 12 8.26 -11.83 -6.79
N GLY A 13 8.71 -12.62 -5.83
CA GLY A 13 10.02 -12.45 -5.18
C GLY A 13 10.04 -11.39 -4.08
N PHE A 14 8.89 -10.88 -3.66
CA PHE A 14 8.75 -9.98 -2.51
C PHE A 14 7.83 -10.60 -1.46
N GLU A 15 8.10 -10.30 -0.21
CA GLU A 15 7.19 -10.53 0.91
C GLU A 15 6.58 -9.19 1.33
N PHE A 16 5.26 -9.19 1.47
CA PHE A 16 4.49 -8.08 1.99
C PHE A 16 3.86 -8.51 3.30
N THR A 17 4.05 -7.76 4.37
CA THR A 17 3.50 -8.10 5.69
C THR A 17 2.87 -6.90 6.37
N SER A 18 1.75 -7.13 7.04
CA SER A 18 1.13 -6.20 7.99
C SER A 18 0.93 -6.87 9.35
N ALA A 19 1.61 -8.00 9.59
CA ALA A 19 1.47 -8.84 10.77
C ALA A 19 2.23 -8.31 12.00
N PHE A 20 2.02 -7.03 12.33
CA PHE A 20 2.66 -6.33 13.44
C PHE A 20 1.74 -5.23 14.00
N ASP A 21 2.14 -4.62 15.12
CA ASP A 21 1.33 -3.57 15.77
C ASP A 21 1.21 -2.31 14.88
N GLY A 22 -0.01 -1.80 14.75
CA GLY A 22 -0.33 -0.72 13.82
C GLY A 22 -0.36 -1.14 12.33
N GLY A 23 -0.07 -2.40 11.98
CA GLY A 23 -0.11 -2.88 10.60
C GLY A 23 -1.52 -2.79 9.99
N ASN A 24 -1.64 -2.18 8.81
CA ASN A 24 -2.88 -2.12 8.04
C ASN A 24 -2.61 -2.20 6.53
N ALA A 25 -2.71 -3.42 6.01
CA ALA A 25 -2.82 -3.75 4.59
C ALA A 25 -3.41 -5.15 4.50
N LEU A 26 -4.48 -5.34 3.73
CA LEU A 26 -5.16 -6.63 3.63
C LEU A 26 -4.24 -7.64 2.95
N HIS A 27 -3.78 -8.65 3.69
CA HIS A 27 -2.88 -9.68 3.17
C HIS A 27 -3.48 -10.42 1.96
N THR A 28 -4.81 -10.62 1.95
CA THR A 28 -5.55 -11.25 0.86
C THR A 28 -5.78 -10.35 -0.36
N ALA A 29 -5.52 -9.04 -0.25
CA ALA A 29 -5.77 -8.08 -1.32
C ALA A 29 -4.53 -7.73 -2.14
N TRP A 30 -3.36 -8.27 -1.77
CA TRP A 30 -2.13 -8.03 -2.53
C TRP A 30 -2.20 -8.69 -3.90
N ARG A 31 -1.81 -7.92 -4.92
CA ARG A 31 -1.77 -8.39 -6.31
C ARG A 31 -0.67 -7.71 -7.11
N PHE A 32 -0.20 -8.40 -8.14
CA PHE A 32 0.78 -7.87 -9.09
C PHE A 32 0.02 -7.32 -10.30
N GLU A 33 0.24 -6.07 -10.64
CA GLU A 33 -0.49 -5.37 -11.70
C GLU A 33 0.29 -5.26 -13.02
N GLY A 34 1.57 -5.64 -13.01
CA GLY A 34 2.41 -5.64 -14.20
C GLY A 34 3.81 -5.08 -13.94
N GLU A 35 4.60 -5.05 -15.00
CA GLU A 35 5.96 -4.49 -15.01
C GLU A 35 6.07 -3.59 -16.25
N SER A 36 6.57 -2.38 -16.06
CA SER A 36 6.80 -1.42 -17.15
C SER A 36 8.13 -0.71 -16.91
N GLY A 37 8.99 -0.68 -17.93
CA GLY A 37 10.32 -0.07 -17.82
C GLY A 37 11.18 -0.67 -16.69
N GLY A 38 11.02 -1.96 -16.38
CA GLY A 38 11.70 -2.62 -15.26
C GLY A 38 11.13 -2.31 -13.87
N VAL A 39 10.09 -1.48 -13.77
CA VAL A 39 9.42 -1.15 -12.50
C VAL A 39 8.22 -2.07 -12.30
N ARG A 40 8.27 -2.87 -11.23
CA ARG A 40 7.18 -3.79 -10.86
C ARG A 40 6.10 -3.05 -10.09
N THR A 41 4.84 -3.24 -10.48
CA THR A 41 3.69 -2.64 -9.81
C THR A 41 2.96 -3.67 -8.95
N PHE A 42 2.89 -3.40 -7.66
CA PHE A 42 2.13 -4.15 -6.68
C PHE A 42 1.01 -3.30 -6.13
N ALA A 43 -0.10 -3.93 -5.81
CA ALA A 43 -1.24 -3.24 -5.24
C ALA A 43 -1.83 -3.98 -4.07
N THR A 44 -2.36 -3.24 -3.11
CA THR A 44 -3.10 -3.76 -1.97
C THR A 44 -4.31 -2.89 -1.68
N ARG A 45 -5.15 -3.34 -0.74
CA ARG A 45 -6.27 -2.58 -0.21
C ARG A 45 -6.12 -2.48 1.31
N ILE A 46 -6.42 -1.31 1.87
CA ILE A 46 -6.37 -1.11 3.32
C ILE A 46 -7.70 -1.50 3.95
N ALA A 47 -7.66 -2.03 5.17
CA ALA A 47 -8.88 -2.34 5.91
C ALA A 47 -9.44 -1.06 6.54
N ARG A 48 -10.77 -0.95 6.62
CA ARG A 48 -11.43 0.13 7.36
C ARG A 48 -11.09 0.04 8.85
N ASP A 49 -11.04 1.19 9.52
CA ASP A 49 -10.97 1.24 10.98
C ASP A 49 -12.09 0.37 11.58
N CYS A 50 -11.73 -0.46 12.55
CA CYS A 50 -12.64 -1.41 13.20
C CYS A 50 -13.30 -2.42 12.23
N HIS A 51 -12.61 -2.82 11.15
CA HIS A 51 -13.09 -3.80 10.17
C HIS A 51 -13.76 -5.03 10.82
N GLY A 52 -15.06 -5.20 10.57
CA GLY A 52 -15.86 -6.31 11.09
C GLY A 52 -16.55 -6.04 12.43
N SER A 53 -16.62 -4.78 12.90
CA SER A 53 -17.48 -4.35 14.00
C SER A 53 -18.49 -3.28 13.57
N ASP A 54 -19.54 -3.09 14.37
CA ASP A 54 -20.61 -2.11 14.13
C ASP A 54 -20.12 -0.65 14.25
N SER A 55 -18.88 -0.42 14.68
CA SER A 55 -18.27 0.91 14.85
C SER A 55 -17.32 1.29 13.72
N ALA A 56 -17.36 0.59 12.58
CA ALA A 56 -16.49 0.87 11.45
C ALA A 56 -16.65 2.34 10.97
N ARG A 57 -15.56 3.10 11.00
CA ARG A 57 -15.56 4.51 10.59
C ARG A 57 -15.59 4.64 9.07
N THR A 58 -16.19 5.73 8.58
CA THR A 58 -16.22 6.09 7.15
C THR A 58 -14.88 6.58 6.64
N LYS A 59 -14.06 7.19 7.50
CA LYS A 59 -12.70 7.61 7.16
C LYS A 59 -11.75 6.42 7.18
N ASN A 60 -10.98 6.26 6.11
CA ASN A 60 -10.02 5.19 5.96
C ASN A 60 -8.79 5.69 5.20
N PHE A 61 -7.70 5.94 5.91
CA PHE A 61 -6.46 6.49 5.32
C PHE A 61 -5.21 5.87 5.92
N TRP A 62 -5.32 5.18 7.05
CA TRP A 62 -4.19 4.57 7.72
C TRP A 62 -3.72 3.33 6.97
N PHE A 63 -2.43 3.27 6.66
CA PHE A 63 -1.79 2.06 6.15
C PHE A 63 -0.39 1.93 6.75
N ASN A 64 0.01 0.69 7.02
CA ASN A 64 1.34 0.37 7.48
C ASN A 64 1.63 -1.10 7.14
N PHE A 65 2.71 -1.33 6.41
CA PHE A 65 3.12 -2.66 5.96
C PHE A 65 4.63 -2.68 5.70
N GLY A 66 5.25 -3.83 5.90
CA GLY A 66 6.62 -4.12 5.52
C GLY A 66 6.69 -4.69 4.10
N VAL A 67 7.79 -4.40 3.42
CA VAL A 67 8.15 -4.97 2.12
C VAL A 67 9.56 -5.52 2.23
N THR A 68 9.73 -6.82 1.99
CA THR A 68 11.02 -7.50 2.06
C THR A 68 11.29 -8.19 0.73
N PRO A 69 12.35 -7.84 -0.01
CA PRO A 69 12.75 -8.63 -1.17
C PRO A 69 13.26 -9.99 -0.70
N LEU A 70 12.74 -11.07 -1.29
CA LEU A 70 13.13 -12.45 -0.96
C LEU A 70 14.35 -12.91 -1.77
N ASP A 71 14.58 -12.29 -2.93
CA ASP A 71 15.76 -12.50 -3.75
C ASP A 71 16.67 -11.25 -3.67
N PRO A 72 17.89 -11.39 -3.12
CA PRO A 72 18.87 -10.29 -3.06
C PRO A 72 19.22 -9.71 -4.44
N ALA A 73 19.21 -10.53 -5.50
CA ALA A 73 19.44 -10.06 -6.87
C ALA A 73 18.27 -9.21 -7.40
N ALA A 74 17.07 -9.43 -6.86
CA ALA A 74 15.90 -8.61 -7.13
C ALA A 74 15.78 -7.38 -6.20
N ALA A 75 16.67 -7.23 -5.21
CA ALA A 75 16.63 -6.15 -4.23
C ALA A 75 17.52 -4.96 -4.60
N ALA A 76 18.73 -5.24 -5.12
CA ALA A 76 19.73 -4.21 -5.38
C ALA A 76 19.32 -3.33 -6.58
N GLY A 77 18.99 -2.06 -6.31
CA GLY A 77 18.60 -1.09 -7.34
C GLY A 77 17.19 -1.30 -7.92
N ALA A 78 16.39 -2.18 -7.32
CA ALA A 78 15.04 -2.43 -7.80
C ALA A 78 14.09 -1.30 -7.41
N SER A 79 13.42 -0.72 -8.41
CA SER A 79 12.32 0.21 -8.20
C SER A 79 10.99 -0.53 -8.22
N VAL A 80 10.13 -0.23 -7.25
CA VAL A 80 8.78 -0.79 -7.18
C VAL A 80 7.74 0.30 -7.10
N ARG A 81 6.60 0.07 -7.72
CA ARG A 81 5.42 0.92 -7.62
C ARG A 81 4.41 0.24 -6.72
N LEU A 82 3.96 0.94 -5.69
CA LEU A 82 2.96 0.47 -4.75
C LEU A 82 1.67 1.23 -4.94
N VAL A 83 0.58 0.49 -5.04
CA VAL A 83 -0.76 1.03 -5.21
C VAL A 83 -1.57 0.68 -3.98
N VAL A 84 -2.05 1.69 -3.27
CA VAL A 84 -2.89 1.50 -2.08
C VAL A 84 -4.31 1.91 -2.40
N ARG A 85 -5.22 0.95 -2.29
CA ARG A 85 -6.65 1.13 -2.59
C ARG A 85 -7.49 1.27 -1.34
N GLY A 86 -8.65 1.90 -1.52
CA GLY A 86 -9.64 2.05 -0.46
C GLY A 86 -9.31 3.15 0.53
N MET A 87 -8.39 4.05 0.16
CA MET A 87 -8.20 5.30 0.88
C MET A 87 -9.36 6.24 0.57
N SER A 88 -9.94 6.85 1.60
CA SER A 88 -10.94 7.91 1.50
C SER A 88 -10.27 9.28 1.51
N GLN A 89 -10.90 10.30 0.91
CA GLN A 89 -10.46 11.70 0.98
C GLN A 89 -9.05 11.89 0.40
N GLN A 90 -8.72 11.19 -0.69
CA GLN A 90 -7.40 11.27 -1.30
C GLN A 90 -7.07 12.68 -1.76
N ALA A 91 -8.01 13.36 -2.42
CA ALA A 91 -7.83 14.74 -2.85
C ALA A 91 -7.46 15.66 -1.67
N ASP A 92 -8.25 15.66 -0.60
CA ASP A 92 -7.98 16.48 0.59
C ASP A 92 -6.61 16.17 1.23
N LEU A 93 -6.23 14.89 1.33
CA LEU A 93 -4.93 14.51 1.88
C LEU A 93 -3.77 15.03 1.03
N PHE A 94 -3.79 14.75 -0.27
CA PHE A 94 -2.68 15.04 -1.17
C PHE A 94 -2.60 16.53 -1.53
N ASP A 95 -3.73 17.23 -1.67
CA ASP A 95 -3.78 18.67 -1.93
C ASP A 95 -3.25 19.48 -0.73
N ASN A 96 -3.30 18.92 0.49
CA ASN A 96 -2.68 19.48 1.70
C ASN A 96 -1.24 18.97 1.94
N GLY A 97 -0.60 18.37 0.93
CA GLY A 97 0.80 17.96 0.98
C GLY A 97 1.07 16.70 1.82
N TYR A 98 0.04 15.88 2.10
CA TYR A 98 0.26 14.58 2.71
C TYR A 98 1.00 13.66 1.73
N ALA A 99 2.02 12.95 2.23
CA ALA A 99 2.77 11.97 1.44
C ALA A 99 3.05 10.72 2.28
N PRO A 100 3.11 9.51 1.69
CA PRO A 100 3.51 8.33 2.44
C PRO A 100 4.88 8.50 3.09
N TRP A 101 5.06 7.86 4.23
CA TRP A 101 6.36 7.73 4.87
C TRP A 101 6.90 6.32 4.63
N CYS A 102 8.21 6.20 4.53
CA CYS A 102 8.91 4.92 4.50
C CYS A 102 10.12 4.95 5.46
N CYS A 103 10.55 3.76 5.87
CA CYS A 103 11.75 3.53 6.65
C CYS A 103 12.44 2.29 6.09
N ALA A 104 13.75 2.39 5.84
CA ALA A 104 14.57 1.28 5.37
C ALA A 104 15.53 0.89 6.51
N PRO A 105 15.25 -0.18 7.28
CA PRO A 105 16.03 -0.51 8.48
C PRO A 105 17.52 -0.72 8.20
N SER A 106 17.88 -1.20 7.00
CA SER A 106 19.24 -1.51 6.60
C SER A 106 20.14 -0.29 6.39
N SER A 107 19.59 0.91 6.19
CA SER A 107 20.39 2.12 6.00
C SER A 107 20.66 2.87 7.31
N GLY A 108 20.11 2.41 8.44
CA GLY A 108 20.11 3.19 9.68
C GLY A 108 19.29 4.49 9.59
N ASP A 109 18.52 4.65 8.52
CA ASP A 109 17.74 5.86 8.26
C ASP A 109 16.53 5.97 9.19
N LEU A 110 16.23 7.21 9.55
CA LEU A 110 14.96 7.58 10.16
C LEU A 110 13.84 7.55 9.11
N TRP A 111 12.59 7.49 9.60
CA TRP A 111 11.40 7.67 8.76
C TRP A 111 11.54 8.91 7.88
N ARG A 112 11.27 8.76 6.57
CA ARG A 112 11.29 9.85 5.58
C ARG A 112 10.07 9.78 4.67
N ARG A 113 9.74 10.90 4.00
CA ARG A 113 8.71 10.89 2.95
C ARG A 113 9.20 10.09 1.75
N VAL A 114 8.29 9.33 1.13
CA VAL A 114 8.56 8.63 -0.12
C VAL A 114 8.92 9.65 -1.20
N PRO A 115 10.09 9.56 -1.84
CA PRO A 115 10.49 10.46 -2.90
C PRO A 115 9.71 10.16 -4.19
N GLY A 116 9.47 11.21 -4.99
CA GLY A 116 8.91 11.08 -6.33
C GLY A 116 7.46 11.52 -6.47
N GLU A 117 6.88 11.21 -7.63
CA GLU A 117 5.52 11.60 -7.99
C GLU A 117 4.50 10.70 -7.27
N ILE A 118 3.58 11.35 -6.55
CA ILE A 118 2.41 10.71 -5.95
C ILE A 118 1.23 11.07 -6.83
N SER A 119 0.53 10.05 -7.32
CA SER A 119 -0.70 10.24 -8.08
C SER A 119 -1.86 9.55 -7.38
N TYR A 120 -3.04 10.15 -7.49
CA TYR A 120 -4.28 9.60 -6.98
C TYR A 120 -5.37 9.73 -8.04
N GLY A 121 -6.35 8.84 -8.01
CA GLY A 121 -7.44 8.84 -8.99
C GLY A 121 -8.50 7.79 -8.70
N PRO A 122 -9.62 7.79 -9.45
CA PRO A 122 -10.64 6.77 -9.29
C PRO A 122 -10.08 5.37 -9.56
N GLU A 123 -10.57 4.36 -8.83
CA GLU A 123 -10.26 2.95 -9.13
C GLU A 123 -10.87 2.65 -10.51
N GLU A 124 -10.00 2.33 -11.49
CA GLU A 124 -10.45 1.97 -12.83
C GLU A 124 -11.47 0.84 -12.73
N SER A 125 -12.70 1.17 -13.11
CA SER A 125 -13.86 0.31 -13.00
C SER A 125 -13.76 -0.76 -14.07
N GLY A 126 -13.06 -1.85 -13.77
CA GLY A 126 -13.18 -3.09 -14.52
C GLY A 126 -14.60 -3.66 -14.33
N GLY A 127 -15.57 -3.14 -15.09
CA GLY A 127 -16.90 -3.75 -15.26
C GLY A 127 -17.88 -3.59 -14.09
N SER A 128 -18.87 -2.73 -14.33
CA SER A 128 -20.25 -2.75 -13.80
C SER A 128 -20.49 -2.76 -12.28
N GLY A 129 -20.75 -1.55 -11.77
CA GLY A 129 -21.84 -1.31 -10.82
C GLY A 129 -21.49 -1.44 -9.34
N GLY A 130 -20.92 -0.39 -8.75
CA GLY A 130 -20.88 -0.23 -7.29
C GLY A 130 -19.86 0.78 -6.82
N SER A 131 -20.34 1.87 -6.21
CA SER A 131 -19.63 2.88 -5.40
C SER A 131 -18.12 3.00 -5.67
N GLY A 132 -17.75 4.03 -6.45
CA GLY A 132 -16.38 4.38 -6.78
C GLY A 132 -15.45 4.30 -5.56
N SER A 133 -14.57 3.33 -5.60
CA SER A 133 -13.43 3.24 -4.70
C SER A 133 -12.28 3.98 -5.38
N GLU A 134 -11.40 4.61 -4.61
CA GLU A 134 -10.32 5.46 -5.11
C GLU A 134 -8.96 4.75 -4.96
N ARG A 135 -8.00 5.07 -5.84
CA ARG A 135 -6.66 4.48 -5.94
C ARG A 135 -5.58 5.54 -5.68
N SER A 136 -4.73 5.29 -4.69
CA SER A 136 -3.47 6.02 -4.51
C SER A 136 -2.31 5.23 -5.12
N LEU A 137 -1.38 5.92 -5.77
CA LEU A 137 -0.22 5.34 -6.43
C LEU A 137 1.06 5.99 -5.92
N PHE A 138 2.00 5.14 -5.53
CA PHE A 138 3.26 5.52 -4.91
C PHE A 138 4.40 4.80 -5.62
N GLN A 139 5.53 5.47 -5.78
CA GLN A 139 6.73 4.84 -6.31
C GLN A 139 7.81 4.84 -5.23
N LEU A 140 8.35 3.66 -4.92
CA LEU A 140 9.51 3.50 -4.07
C LEU A 140 10.72 3.24 -4.96
N SER A 141 11.73 4.10 -4.82
CA SER A 141 13.05 3.97 -5.44
C SER A 141 14.08 3.51 -4.43
#